data_AF-A0A962RNC5-F1
#
_entry.id   AF-A0A962RNC5-F1
#
_cell.length_a   1.000
_cell.length_b   1.000
_cell.length_c   1.000
_cell.angle_alpha   90.00
_cell.angle_beta   90.00
_cell.angle_gamma   90.00
#
_symmetry.space_group_name_H-M   'P 1'
#
loop_
_entity.id
_entity.type
_entity.pdbx_description
1 polymer ?
#
loop_
_entity_poly.entity_id
_entity_poly.type
_entity_poly.pdbx_seq_one_letter_code
_entity_poly.pdbx_strand_id
1 'polypeptide(L)'
;YVGPANLARRTRATGMFAGMRRLGRGRYRVRIEPLTTPPYSSSARKVMDAYVQRAEALVREDPGAWLWSHRRWKYKKPLYG
;
A
#
# COMPACT_ATOMS: atom_id res chain seq x y z
N TYR A 1 -4.43 -6.16 -12.60
CA TYR A 1 -4.90 -4.88 -12.03
C TYR A 1 -3.92 -3.78 -12.46
N VAL A 2 -4.10 -3.21 -13.65
CA VAL A 2 -3.10 -2.37 -14.36
C VAL A 2 -3.56 -0.90 -14.47
N GLY A 3 -4.48 -0.47 -13.60
CA GLY A 3 -5.01 0.90 -13.62
C GLY A 3 -4.04 1.95 -13.09
N PRO A 4 -3.49 1.80 -11.86
CA PRO A 4 -2.70 2.86 -11.22
C PRO A 4 -1.33 3.06 -11.86
N ALA A 5 -0.69 1.99 -12.33
CA ALA A 5 0.66 2.02 -12.90
C ALA A 5 0.71 2.73 -14.26
N ASN A 6 -0.33 2.61 -15.08
CA ASN A 6 -0.40 3.26 -16.39
C ASN A 6 -0.67 4.77 -16.25
N LEU A 7 -1.48 5.16 -15.26
CA LEU A 7 -1.76 6.57 -14.99
C LEU A 7 -0.52 7.30 -14.47
N ALA A 8 0.19 6.74 -13.49
CA ALA A 8 1.40 7.37 -12.94
C ALA A 8 2.50 7.61 -14.00
N ARG A 9 2.67 6.67 -14.96
CA ARG A 9 3.61 6.82 -16.07
C ARG A 9 3.22 7.92 -17.06
N ARG A 10 1.93 8.12 -17.32
CA ARG A 10 1.44 9.15 -18.25
C ARG A 10 1.40 10.54 -17.62
N THR A 11 1.10 10.64 -16.33
CA THR A 11 0.83 11.92 -15.68
C THR A 11 2.05 12.52 -14.96
N ARG A 12 3.19 11.83 -14.93
CA ARG A 12 4.33 12.20 -14.07
C ARG A 12 3.88 12.45 -12.61
N ALA A 13 2.89 11.69 -12.14
CA ALA A 13 2.35 11.84 -10.81
C ALA A 13 3.25 11.17 -9.76
N THR A 14 3.50 11.89 -8.67
CA THR A 14 4.15 11.39 -7.46
C THR A 14 3.29 10.28 -6.87
N GLY A 15 3.86 9.09 -6.70
CA GLY A 15 3.19 8.03 -5.96
C GLY A 15 3.18 8.41 -4.48
N MET A 16 2.00 8.59 -3.91
CA MET A 16 1.81 8.91 -2.49
C MET A 16 1.25 7.69 -1.77
N PHE A 17 1.78 7.39 -0.58
CA PHE A 17 1.18 6.47 0.37
C PHE A 17 0.23 7.23 1.28
N ALA A 18 -1.00 6.75 1.42
CA ALA A 18 -1.93 7.23 2.42
C ALA A 18 -2.18 6.14 3.46
N GLY A 19 -1.69 6.36 4.68
CA GLY A 19 -1.93 5.51 5.85
C GLY A 19 -2.98 6.13 6.75
N MET A 20 -4.09 5.45 6.99
CA MET A 20 -5.14 5.92 7.90
C MET A 20 -5.08 5.14 9.21
N ARG A 21 -5.10 5.85 10.34
CA ARG A 21 -5.19 5.27 11.69
C ARG A 21 -6.37 5.85 12.43
N ARG A 22 -7.11 5.01 13.16
CA ARG A 22 -8.18 5.46 14.04
C ARG A 22 -7.59 5.84 15.40
N LEU A 23 -7.85 7.06 15.87
CA LEU A 23 -7.43 7.54 17.20
C LEU A 23 -8.56 7.42 18.24
N GLY A 24 -9.79 7.23 17.79
CA GLY A 24 -10.97 7.09 18.64
C GLY A 24 -12.26 7.14 17.84
N ARG A 25 -13.41 7.19 18.51
CA ARG A 25 -14.71 7.37 17.85
C ARG A 25 -14.74 8.72 17.13
N GLY A 26 -14.96 8.71 15.81
CA GLY A 26 -14.99 9.91 14.96
C GLY A 26 -13.63 10.58 14.69
N ARG A 27 -12.52 10.06 15.23
CA ARG A 27 -11.18 10.67 15.07
C ARG A 27 -10.25 9.74 14.30
N TYR A 28 -9.82 10.20 13.14
CA TYR A 28 -8.86 9.50 12.28
C TYR A 28 -7.67 10.41 12.02
N ARG A 29 -6.48 9.81 11.97
CA ARG A 29 -5.26 10.45 11.52
C ARG A 29 -4.88 9.82 10.19
N VAL A 30 -4.74 10.65 9.17
CA VAL A 30 -4.22 10.23 7.87
C VAL A 30 -2.79 10.74 7.77
N ARG A 31 -1.85 9.84 7.48
CA ARG A 31 -0.48 10.18 7.10
C ARG A 31 -0.36 10.02 5.60
N ILE A 32 0.03 11.09 4.92
CA ILE A 32 0.33 11.08 3.49
C ILE A 32 1.84 11.23 3.37
N GLU A 33 2.48 10.23 2.78
CA GLU A 33 3.92 10.21 2.58
C GLU A 33 4.25 9.96 1.10
N PRO A 34 5.21 10.70 0.51
CA PRO A 34 5.66 10.40 -0.85
C PRO A 34 6.39 9.04 -0.89
N LEU A 35 5.92 8.13 -1.74
CA LEU A 35 6.60 6.85 -2.04
C LEU A 35 7.61 6.98 -3.18
N THR A 36 7.36 7.89 -4.11
CA THR A 36 8.24 8.12 -5.26
C THR A 36 8.10 9.55 -5.76
N THR A 37 9.23 10.25 -5.83
CA THR A 37 9.40 11.54 -6.49
C THR A 37 10.03 11.34 -7.87
N PRO A 38 9.64 12.11 -8.90
CA PRO A 38 10.38 12.15 -10.16
C PRO A 38 11.86 12.53 -9.90
N PRO A 39 12.83 11.98 -10.64
CA PRO A 39 12.69 11.13 -11.83
C PRO A 39 12.43 9.67 -11.43
N TYR A 40 11.61 8.97 -12.21
CA TYR A 40 11.22 7.57 -12.04
C TYR A 40 12.39 6.56 -12.19
N SER A 41 13.59 6.87 -11.67
CA SER A 41 14.78 6.04 -11.72
C SER A 41 14.66 4.80 -10.83
N SER A 42 13.79 4.86 -9.82
CA SER A 42 13.43 3.71 -9.01
C SER A 42 12.52 2.78 -9.81
N SER A 43 13.02 1.60 -10.15
CA SER A 43 12.23 0.53 -10.76
C SER A 43 10.91 0.35 -10.02
N ALA A 44 9.80 0.11 -10.75
CA ALA A 44 8.46 -0.04 -10.17
C ALA A 44 8.42 -1.04 -8.99
N ARG A 45 9.34 -2.01 -8.99
CA ARG A 45 9.56 -2.96 -7.90
C ARG A 45 9.98 -2.29 -6.59
N LYS A 46 10.91 -1.33 -6.59
CA LYS A 46 11.33 -0.59 -5.39
C LYS A 46 10.20 0.23 -4.78
N VAL A 47 9.34 0.83 -5.61
CA VAL A 47 8.16 1.58 -5.15
C VAL A 47 7.17 0.63 -4.48
N MET A 48 6.97 -0.55 -5.06
CA MET A 48 6.11 -1.58 -4.49
C MET A 48 6.68 -2.11 -3.16
N ASP A 49 7.98 -2.37 -3.08
CA ASP A 49 8.64 -2.85 -1.86
C ASP A 49 8.52 -1.81 -0.73
N ALA A 50 8.73 -0.52 -1.02
CA ALA A 50 8.55 0.57 -0.06
C ALA A 50 7.10 0.71 0.41
N TYR A 51 6.12 0.49 -0.49
CA TYR A 51 4.71 0.44 -0.14
C TYR A 51 4.40 -0.73 0.81
N VAL A 52 4.92 -1.93 0.51
CA VAL A 52 4.71 -3.13 1.35
C VAL A 52 5.29 -2.91 2.75
N GLN A 53 6.52 -2.40 2.86
CA GLN A 53 7.15 -2.12 4.15
C GLN A 53 6.34 -1.14 5.00
N ARG A 54 5.83 -0.05 4.39
CA ARG A 54 4.99 0.94 5.09
C ARG A 54 3.63 0.38 5.48
N ALA A 55 3.01 -0.42 4.62
CA ALA A 55 1.76 -1.09 4.94
C ALA A 55 1.94 -2.09 6.09
N GLU A 56 3.01 -2.87 6.10
CA GLU A 56 3.33 -3.77 7.20
C GLU A 56 3.56 -3.03 8.51
N ALA A 57 4.28 -1.89 8.48
CA ALA A 57 4.48 -1.07 9.68
C ALA A 57 3.13 -0.60 10.27
N LEU A 58 2.20 -0.13 9.44
CA LEU A 58 0.85 0.23 9.89
C LEU A 58 0.07 -0.95 10.47
N VAL A 59 0.16 -2.12 9.84
CA VAL A 59 -0.49 -3.34 10.34
C VAL A 59 0.10 -3.78 11.67
N ARG A 60 1.42 -3.64 11.87
CA ARG A 60 2.06 -3.94 13.16
C ARG A 60 1.69 -2.91 14.24
N GLU A 61 1.55 -1.64 13.89
CA GLU A 61 1.14 -0.58 14.83
C GLU A 61 -0.31 -0.74 15.30
N ASP A 62 -1.23 -1.09 14.39
CA ASP A 62 -2.65 -1.27 14.69
C ASP A 62 -3.23 -2.45 13.90
N PRO A 63 -3.02 -3.70 14.36
CA PRO A 63 -3.51 -4.87 13.66
C PRO A 63 -5.04 -4.89 13.60
N GLY A 64 -5.75 -4.28 14.56
CA GLY A 64 -7.21 -4.24 14.57
C GLY A 64 -7.81 -3.35 13.47
N ALA A 65 -7.05 -2.38 12.95
CA ALA A 65 -7.49 -1.53 11.85
C ALA A 65 -7.36 -2.18 10.47
N TRP A 66 -6.64 -3.30 10.34
CA TRP A 66 -6.50 -4.00 9.07
C TRP A 66 -7.75 -4.83 8.76
N LEU A 67 -8.21 -4.79 7.51
CA LEU A 67 -9.37 -5.55 7.05
C LEU A 67 -8.99 -7.01 6.80
N TRP A 68 -8.82 -7.80 7.87
CA TRP A 68 -8.43 -9.22 7.81
C TRP A 68 -9.41 -10.11 7.03
N SER A 69 -10.66 -9.69 6.89
CA SER A 69 -11.65 -10.38 6.06
C SER A 69 -11.29 -10.38 4.58
N HIS A 70 -10.44 -9.44 4.13
CA HIS A 70 -9.92 -9.41 2.77
C HIS A 70 -8.85 -10.51 2.60
N ARG A 71 -9.14 -11.54 1.80
CA ARG A 71 -8.20 -12.63 1.46
C ARG A 71 -7.07 -12.14 0.55
N ARG A 72 -6.21 -11.29 1.10
CA ARG A 72 -5.07 -10.68 0.39
C ARG A 72 -3.98 -11.70 0.11
N TRP A 73 -3.75 -12.63 1.04
CA TRP A 73 -2.83 -13.75 0.85
C TRP A 73 -3.59 -14.96 0.36
N LYS A 74 -3.54 -15.19 -0.95
CA LYS A 74 -4.02 -16.44 -1.53
C LYS A 74 -2.93 -17.48 -1.28
N TYR A 75 -3.19 -18.44 -0.39
CA TYR A 75 -2.36 -19.63 -0.29
C TYR A 75 -2.34 -20.33 -1.66
N LYS A 76 -1.17 -20.83 -2.08
CA LYS A 76 -1.12 -21.72 -3.24
C LYS A 76 -2.05 -22.88 -2.95
N LYS A 77 -3.04 -23.12 -3.81
CA LYS A 77 -3.88 -24.30 -3.72
C LYS A 77 -2.96 -25.53 -3.79
N PRO A 78 -3.09 -26.51 -2.89
CA PRO A 78 -2.40 -27.79 -3.06
C PRO A 78 -2.82 -28.39 -4.42
N LEU A 79 -1.87 -29.02 -5.10
CA LEU A 79 -2.07 -29.60 -6.44
C LEU A 79 -3.03 -30.81 -6.43
N TYR A 80 -3.38 -31.31 -5.25
CA TYR A 80 -4.39 -32.35 -5.05
C TYR A 80 -5.43 -31.86 -4.05
N GLY A 81 -6.67 -31.81 -4.52
CA GLY A 81 -7.90 -31.46 -3.81
C GLY A 81 -9.07 -31.68 -4.74
#